data_AF-A0A2E8E7S2-F1
#
_entry.id   AF-A0A2E8E7S2-F1
#
_cell.length_a   1.000
_cell.length_b   1.000
_cell.length_c   1.000
_cell.angle_alpha   90.00
_cell.angle_beta   90.00
_cell.angle_gamma   90.00
#
_symmetry.space_group_name_H-M   'P 1'
#
loop_
_entity.id
_entity.type
_entity.pdbx_description
1 polymer ?
#
loop_
_entity_poly.entity_id
_entity_poly.type
_entity_poly.pdbx_seq_one_letter_code
_entity_poly.pdbx_strand_id
1 'polypeptide(L)'
;MDGPLRLQRIPDRRRDVRWSRLELPWLRELQFRPGFNAALVNLSFRGALVETSTRLRPGARAVLRLTSTARVWTVSGAVSRSWVAAVERERGVVYRGAVQFDNALDLPGTGTD
;
A
#
# COMPACT_ATOMS: atom_id res chain seq x y z
N MET A 1 2.52 26.22 -36.28
CA MET A 1 1.13 25.84 -36.00
C MET A 1 1.17 24.71 -34.99
N ASP A 2 1.30 25.06 -33.71
CA ASP A 2 1.34 24.09 -32.61
C ASP A 2 -0.09 23.92 -32.09
N GLY A 3 -0.74 22.86 -32.54
CA GLY A 3 -2.05 22.48 -32.01
C GLY A 3 -1.92 22.17 -30.52
N PRO A 4 -2.92 22.51 -29.68
CA PRO A 4 -2.84 22.25 -28.25
C PRO A 4 -2.69 20.74 -28.04
N LEU A 5 -1.62 20.35 -27.34
CA LEU A 5 -1.42 18.99 -26.87
C LEU A 5 -2.68 18.59 -26.10
N ARG A 6 -3.50 17.73 -26.71
CA ARG A 6 -4.65 17.13 -26.04
C ARG A 6 -4.10 16.39 -24.83
N LEU A 7 -4.35 16.92 -23.64
CA LEU A 7 -4.29 16.14 -22.39
C LEU A 7 -5.32 15.03 -22.55
N GLN A 8 -4.93 13.94 -23.22
CA GLN A 8 -5.72 12.72 -23.24
C GLN A 8 -5.86 12.30 -21.78
N ARG A 9 -7.09 12.41 -21.27
CA ARG A 9 -7.47 11.87 -19.96
C ARG A 9 -7.18 10.37 -20.02
N ILE A 10 -6.03 9.96 -19.49
CA ILE A 10 -5.69 8.54 -19.37
C ILE A 10 -6.78 7.93 -18.47
N PRO A 11 -7.55 6.95 -18.95
CA PRO A 11 -8.59 6.33 -18.15
C PRO A 11 -8.03 5.80 -16.84
N ASP A 12 -8.75 6.00 -15.74
CA ASP A 12 -8.34 5.40 -14.46
C ASP A 12 -8.45 3.87 -14.59
N ARG A 13 -7.29 3.21 -14.50
CA ARG A 13 -7.17 1.75 -14.60
C ARG A 13 -7.39 1.04 -13.25
N ARG A 14 -7.69 1.79 -12.18
CA ARG A 14 -7.89 1.23 -10.83
C ARG A 14 -9.21 0.48 -10.75
N ARG A 15 -9.15 -0.72 -10.19
CA ARG A 15 -10.32 -1.60 -9.99
C ARG A 15 -10.96 -1.45 -8.61
N ASP A 16 -10.20 -0.99 -7.63
CA ASP A 16 -10.65 -0.86 -6.23
C ASP A 16 -10.42 0.56 -5.72
N VAL A 17 -11.31 1.01 -4.83
CA VAL A 17 -11.13 2.21 -4.00
C VAL A 17 -9.89 2.04 -3.12
N ARG A 18 -9.20 3.15 -2.85
CA ARG A 18 -8.03 3.20 -1.98
C ARG A 18 -8.29 4.17 -0.85
N TRP A 19 -8.27 3.66 0.38
CA TRP A 19 -8.37 4.44 1.60
C TRP A 19 -6.98 4.83 2.07
N SER A 20 -6.79 6.11 2.35
CA SER A 20 -5.60 6.61 3.04
C SER A 20 -5.54 6.08 4.48
N ARG A 21 -4.39 6.28 5.13
CA ARG A 21 -4.22 5.92 6.55
C ARG A 21 -5.25 6.58 7.47
N LEU A 22 -5.63 7.82 7.20
CA LEU A 22 -6.56 8.61 8.02
C LEU A 22 -8.00 8.09 7.93
N GLU A 23 -8.37 7.53 6.79
CA GLU A 23 -9.69 6.92 6.54
C GLU A 23 -9.82 5.53 7.18
N LEU A 24 -8.75 5.00 7.79
CA LEU A 24 -8.71 3.68 8.41
C LEU A 24 -8.39 3.80 9.91
N PRO A 25 -9.27 4.40 10.72
CA PRO A 25 -9.01 4.62 12.15
C PRO A 25 -8.90 3.31 12.95
N TRP A 26 -9.49 2.24 12.43
CA TRP A 26 -9.41 0.90 13.03
C TRP A 26 -8.01 0.28 12.90
N LEU A 27 -7.23 0.66 11.89
CA LEU A 27 -5.89 0.12 11.68
C LEU A 27 -4.97 0.72 12.74
N ARG A 28 -4.24 -0.12 13.48
CA ARG A 28 -3.28 0.30 14.50
C ARG A 28 -1.86 0.11 14.02
N GLU A 29 -1.60 -1.02 13.37
CA GLU A 29 -0.25 -1.40 12.98
C GLU A 29 -0.25 -2.12 11.63
N LEU A 30 0.84 -1.92 10.88
CA LEU A 30 1.13 -2.61 9.63
C LEU A 30 2.58 -3.12 9.64
N GLN A 31 2.74 -4.43 9.49
CA GLN A 31 4.06 -5.07 9.54
C GLN A 31 4.27 -5.98 8.33
N PHE A 32 5.48 -5.94 7.76
CA PHE A 32 5.96 -7.03 6.91
C PHE A 32 6.45 -8.19 7.78
N ARG A 33 6.27 -9.41 7.27
CA ARG A 33 6.81 -10.63 7.89
C ARG A 33 7.96 -11.19 7.04
N PRO A 34 9.07 -11.60 7.68
CA PRO A 34 9.40 -11.33 9.08
C PRO A 34 9.94 -9.90 9.27
N GLY A 35 9.42 -9.15 10.26
CA GLY A 35 10.29 -8.34 11.09
C GLY A 35 10.52 -6.87 10.74
N PHE A 36 9.65 -6.18 9.99
CA PHE A 36 9.73 -4.72 9.98
C PHE A 36 8.39 -4.01 9.82
N ASN A 37 8.28 -2.85 10.47
CA ASN A 37 7.13 -1.97 10.39
C ASN A 37 7.14 -1.20 9.06
N ALA A 38 5.94 -0.92 8.55
CA ALA A 38 5.76 -0.03 7.42
C ALA A 38 4.67 0.98 7.73
N ALA A 39 4.86 2.21 7.26
CA ALA A 39 3.81 3.22 7.29
C ALA A 39 2.85 2.98 6.12
N LEU A 40 1.56 2.93 6.38
CA LEU A 40 0.56 2.84 5.31
C LEU A 40 0.41 4.21 4.63
N VAL A 41 0.49 4.23 3.30
CA VAL A 41 0.11 5.39 2.48
C VAL A 41 -1.36 5.26 2.07
N ASN A 42 -1.73 4.13 1.47
CA ASN A 42 -3.12 3.76 1.23
C ASN A 42 -3.31 2.23 1.16
N LEU A 43 -4.53 1.78 1.39
CA LEU A 43 -4.97 0.39 1.34
C LEU A 43 -6.17 0.26 0.41
N SER A 44 -6.21 -0.80 -0.39
CA SER A 44 -7.42 -1.30 -1.04
C SER A 44 -7.66 -2.74 -0.61
N PHE A 45 -8.79 -3.31 -1.02
CA PHE A 45 -9.06 -4.73 -0.83
C PHE A 45 -7.95 -5.64 -1.37
N ARG A 46 -7.30 -5.26 -2.47
CA ARG A 46 -6.33 -6.12 -3.16
C ARG A 46 -4.89 -5.63 -3.08
N GLY A 47 -4.60 -4.58 -2.32
CA GLY A 47 -3.22 -4.14 -2.19
C GLY A 47 -3.00 -3.03 -1.19
N ALA A 48 -1.74 -2.77 -0.90
CA ALA A 48 -1.31 -1.66 -0.06
C ALA A 48 -0.19 -0.88 -0.73
N LEU A 49 -0.22 0.44 -0.60
CA LEU A 49 0.91 1.32 -0.83
C LEU A 49 1.50 1.68 0.53
N VAL A 50 2.80 1.45 0.71
CA VAL A 50 3.48 1.58 2.00
C VAL A 50 4.79 2.32 1.88
N GLU A 51 5.25 2.86 3.00
CA GLU A 51 6.58 3.42 3.18
C GLU A 51 7.38 2.65 4.23
N THR A 52 8.67 2.47 3.96
CA THR A 52 9.59 1.75 4.84
C THR A 52 11.03 2.20 4.61
N SER A 53 11.88 2.09 5.63
CA SER A 53 13.34 2.26 5.49
C SER A 53 14.01 1.03 4.86
N THR A 54 13.31 -0.10 4.77
CA THR A 54 13.82 -1.33 4.18
C THR A 54 13.48 -1.39 2.69
N ARG A 55 14.47 -1.67 1.84
CA ARG A 55 14.25 -1.76 0.39
C ARG A 55 13.31 -2.92 0.05
N LEU A 56 12.15 -2.61 -0.53
CA LEU A 56 11.26 -3.59 -1.15
C LEU A 56 11.71 -3.87 -2.58
N ARG A 57 11.90 -5.14 -2.94
CA ARG A 57 12.30 -5.56 -4.29
C ARG A 57 11.06 -5.90 -5.12
N PRO A 58 10.84 -5.28 -6.30
CA PRO A 58 9.76 -5.70 -7.19
C PRO A 58 9.82 -7.20 -7.51
N GLY A 59 8.65 -7.84 -7.60
CA GLY A 59 8.51 -9.29 -7.75
C GLY A 59 8.69 -10.11 -6.46
N ALA A 60 9.31 -9.54 -5.42
CA ALA A 60 9.52 -10.27 -4.17
C ALA A 60 8.20 -10.59 -3.46
N ARG A 61 8.13 -11.78 -2.88
CA ARG A 61 7.01 -12.22 -2.05
C ARG A 61 7.04 -11.48 -0.71
N ALA A 62 5.86 -11.11 -0.25
CA ALA A 62 5.67 -10.41 1.01
C ALA A 62 4.46 -10.98 1.75
N VAL A 63 4.53 -10.95 3.07
CA VAL A 63 3.40 -11.19 3.94
C VAL A 63 3.20 -9.96 4.80
N LEU A 64 2.00 -9.38 4.76
CA LEU A 64 1.61 -8.23 5.55
C LEU A 64 0.69 -8.65 6.68
N ARG A 65 0.96 -8.14 7.88
CA ARG A 65 0.09 -8.26 9.05
C ARG A 65 -0.51 -6.88 9.34
N LEU A 66 -1.83 -6.80 9.28
CA LEU A 66 -2.62 -5.62 9.64
C LEU A 66 -3.26 -5.90 10.99
N THR A 67 -3.08 -5.00 11.94
CA THR A 67 -3.61 -5.16 13.30
C THR A 67 -4.63 -4.06 13.58
N SER A 68 -5.81 -4.43 14.04
CA SER A 68 -6.77 -3.55 14.72
C SER A 68 -6.86 -3.90 16.20
N THR A 69 -7.68 -3.16 16.95
CA THR A 69 -7.98 -3.50 18.35
C THR A 69 -8.70 -4.85 18.49
N ALA A 70 -9.54 -5.25 17.52
CA ALA A 70 -10.40 -6.44 17.61
C ALA A 70 -9.92 -7.64 16.80
N ARG A 71 -9.15 -7.40 15.72
CA ARG A 71 -8.78 -8.42 14.73
C ARG A 71 -7.41 -8.17 14.12
N VAL A 72 -6.76 -9.26 13.74
CA VAL A 72 -5.53 -9.29 12.95
C VAL A 72 -5.82 -9.92 11.60
N TRP A 73 -5.39 -9.27 10.52
CA TRP A 73 -5.39 -9.85 9.18
C TRP A 73 -3.94 -10.16 8.78
N THR A 74 -3.74 -11.33 8.18
CA THR A 74 -2.47 -11.68 7.53
C THR A 74 -2.75 -11.95 6.06
N VAL A 75 -2.03 -11.28 5.16
CA VAL A 75 -2.21 -11.42 3.73
C VAL A 75 -0.88 -11.59 3.02
N SER A 76 -0.82 -12.57 2.14
CA SER A 76 0.31 -12.81 1.23
C SER A 76 0.14 -12.00 -0.05
N GLY A 77 1.27 -11.66 -0.66
CA GLY A 77 1.29 -10.91 -1.91
C GLY A 77 2.68 -10.80 -2.51
N ALA A 78 2.79 -9.97 -3.54
CA ALA A 78 4.06 -9.62 -4.17
C ALA A 78 4.21 -8.10 -4.30
N VAL A 79 5.44 -7.62 -4.18
CA VAL A 79 5.77 -6.22 -4.44
C VAL A 79 5.64 -5.98 -5.94
N SER A 80 4.63 -5.22 -6.37
CA SER A 80 4.41 -4.91 -7.79
C SER A 80 5.33 -3.81 -8.30
N ARG A 81 5.72 -2.88 -7.42
CA ARG A 81 6.64 -1.77 -7.72
C ARG A 81 7.22 -1.19 -6.43
N SER A 82 8.39 -0.57 -6.54
CA SER A 82 9.12 0.05 -5.44
C SER A 82 10.00 1.18 -5.97
N TRP A 83 10.09 2.30 -5.24
CA TRP A 83 10.93 3.44 -5.58
C TRP A 83 11.38 4.19 -4.32
N VAL A 84 12.40 5.04 -4.43
CA VAL A 84 12.79 5.96 -3.35
C VAL A 84 11.79 7.12 -3.32
N ALA A 85 11.12 7.29 -2.19
CA ALA A 85 10.16 8.36 -1.98
C ALA A 85 10.81 9.61 -1.37
N ALA A 86 11.79 9.43 -0.49
CA ALA A 86 12.54 10.52 0.12
C ALA A 86 13.92 10.06 0.57
N VAL A 87 14.80 11.02 0.79
CA VAL A 87 16.06 10.84 1.53
C VAL A 87 16.04 11.85 2.67
N GLU A 88 15.88 11.35 3.88
CA GLU A 88 15.69 12.14 5.10
C GLU A 88 16.92 11.99 6.00
N ARG A 89 17.30 13.04 6.72
CA ARG A 89 18.51 13.04 7.56
C ARG A 89 18.42 11.99 8.68
N GLU A 90 17.27 11.89 9.33
CA GLU A 90 17.05 11.04 10.51
C GLU A 90 16.68 9.60 10.11
N ARG A 91 15.96 9.43 9.00
CA ARG A 91 15.37 8.15 8.58
C ARG A 91 16.12 7.49 7.43
N GLY A 92 17.09 8.18 6.83
CA GLY A 92 17.82 7.71 5.66
C GLY A 92 16.93 7.64 4.42
N VAL A 93 17.15 6.62 3.59
CA VAL A 93 16.35 6.41 2.37
C VAL A 93 14.97 5.83 2.75
N VAL A 94 13.92 6.56 2.42
CA VAL A 94 12.53 6.08 2.55
C VAL A 94 12.09 5.49 1.22
N TYR A 95 11.78 4.20 1.23
CA TYR A 95 11.23 3.50 0.08
C TYR A 95 9.71 3.52 0.13
N ARG A 96 9.08 3.71 -1.03
CA ARG A 96 7.65 3.50 -1.22
C ARG A 96 7.43 2.30 -2.13
N GLY A 97 6.63 1.35 -1.67
CA GLY A 97 6.35 0.12 -2.40
C GLY A 97 4.87 -0.19 -2.44
N ALA A 98 4.43 -0.75 -3.56
CA ALA A 98 3.08 -1.28 -3.70
C ALA A 98 3.12 -2.80 -3.59
N VAL A 99 2.33 -3.36 -2.69
CA VAL A 99 2.13 -4.80 -2.54
C VAL A 99 0.76 -5.13 -3.14
N GLN A 100 0.76 -6.03 -4.11
CA GLN A 100 -0.44 -6.64 -4.65
C GLN A 100 -0.72 -7.90 -3.85
N PHE A 101 -1.90 -8.00 -3.24
CA PHE A 101 -2.32 -9.17 -2.48
C PHE A 101 -2.73 -10.29 -3.42
N ASP A 102 -2.48 -11.53 -3.00
CA ASP A 102 -2.95 -12.71 -3.73
C ASP A 102 -4.48 -12.84 -3.65
N ASN A 103 -5.04 -12.47 -2.50
CA ASN A 103 -6.47 -12.53 -2.22
C ASN A 103 -6.97 -11.17 -1.70
N ALA A 104 -8.24 -10.86 -1.96
CA ALA A 104 -8.86 -9.68 -1.40
C ALA A 104 -8.99 -9.82 0.13
N LEU A 105 -8.68 -8.75 0.85
CA LEU A 105 -8.96 -8.63 2.26
C LEU A 105 -10.43 -8.29 2.49
N ASP A 106 -11.02 -8.87 3.52
CA ASP A 106 -12.30 -8.42 4.08
C ASP A 106 -12.00 -7.37 5.16
N LEU A 107 -12.25 -6.09 4.83
CA LEU A 107 -11.88 -4.94 5.66
C LEU A 107 -13.09 -4.36 6.40
N PRO A 108 -12.96 -3.96 7.68
CA PRO A 108 -14.06 -3.36 8.42
C PRO A 108 -14.60 -2.09 7.74
N GLY A 109 -15.94 -1.96 7.70
CA GLY A 109 -16.61 -0.73 7.25
C GLY A 109 -16.59 -0.48 5.75
N THR A 110 -16.42 -1.53 4.94
CA THR A 110 -16.36 -1.41 3.47
C THR A 110 -17.26 -2.42 2.73
N GLY A 111 -18.12 -3.13 3.46
CA GLY A 111 -19.23 -3.91 2.92
C GLY A 111 -20.53 -3.50 3.60
N THR A 112 -21.59 -3.34 2.81
CA THR A 112 -23.00 -3.43 3.21
C THR A 112 -23.19 -4.62 4.15
N ASP A 113 -23.31 -4.33 5.45
CA ASP A 113 -24.26 -4.94 6.39
C ASP A 113 -24.37 -4.02 7.61
#